data_AF-A0A7D5SN78-F1
#
_entry.id   AF-A0A7D5SN78-F1
#
_cell.length_a   1.000
_cell.length_b   1.000
_cell.length_c   1.000
_cell.angle_alpha   90.00
_cell.angle_beta   90.00
_cell.angle_gamma   90.00
#
_symmetry.space_group_name_H-M   'P 1'
#
loop_
_entity.id
_entity.type
_entity.pdbx_description
1 polymer ?
#
loop_
_entity_poly.entity_id
_entity_poly.type
_entity_poly.pdbx_seq_one_letter_code
_entity_poly.pdbx_strand_id
1 'polypeptide(L)'
;MNPEMPPARAGIVDREVVEALRDLAEVLSILLPEFPDQIDRATVNEALQQILDVALIHDALGNYGIYPEIDEDKGEAAAEEVRA
;
A
#
# COMPACT_ATOMS: atom_id res chain seq x y z
N MET A 1 34.60 -6.93 21.06
CA MET A 1 33.17 -6.58 20.96
C MET A 1 32.95 -6.07 19.54
N ASN A 2 32.34 -6.88 18.68
CA ASN A 2 31.95 -6.44 17.35
C ASN A 2 30.57 -5.80 17.50
N PRO A 3 30.34 -4.53 17.12
CA PRO A 3 28.99 -3.97 17.15
C PRO A 3 28.18 -4.74 16.11
N GLU A 4 27.20 -5.52 16.57
CA GLU A 4 26.20 -6.13 15.69
C GLU A 4 25.55 -5.00 14.90
N MET A 5 25.95 -4.86 13.63
CA MET A 5 25.17 -4.06 12.69
C MET A 5 23.75 -4.63 12.72
N PRO A 6 22.71 -3.78 12.83
CA PRO A 6 21.34 -4.25 12.64
C PRO A 6 21.29 -4.98 11.28
N PRO A 7 20.53 -6.07 11.15
CA PRO A 7 20.44 -6.79 9.89
C PRO A 7 20.10 -5.79 8.79
N ALA A 8 20.92 -5.73 7.74
CA ALA A 8 20.60 -4.95 6.55
C ALA A 8 19.17 -5.35 6.15
N ARG A 9 18.22 -4.39 6.10
CA ARG A 9 16.85 -4.67 5.66
C ARG A 9 16.96 -5.38 4.33
N ALA A 10 16.62 -6.67 4.35
CA ALA A 10 17.06 -7.62 3.35
C ALA A 10 16.20 -7.51 2.10
N GLY A 11 16.83 -7.13 0.99
CA GLY A 11 16.33 -7.35 -0.36
C GLY A 11 15.09 -6.55 -0.78
N ILE A 12 15.03 -6.28 -2.08
CA ILE A 12 13.79 -5.91 -2.74
C ILE A 12 13.07 -7.24 -3.02
N VAL A 13 11.78 -7.35 -2.68
CA VAL A 13 10.98 -8.54 -3.05
C VAL A 13 10.63 -8.49 -4.53
N ASP A 14 10.43 -9.66 -5.14
CA ASP A 14 10.10 -9.75 -6.56
C ASP A 14 8.76 -9.09 -6.90
N ARG A 15 8.64 -8.66 -8.15
CA ARG A 15 7.43 -8.05 -8.72
C ARG A 15 6.16 -8.85 -8.42
N GLU A 16 6.21 -10.17 -8.57
CA GLU A 16 5.06 -11.07 -8.33
C GLU A 16 4.56 -10.99 -6.88
N VAL A 17 5.45 -10.74 -5.91
CA VAL A 17 5.07 -10.56 -4.50
C VAL A 17 4.34 -9.23 -4.32
N VAL A 18 4.81 -8.17 -4.98
CA VAL A 18 4.14 -6.86 -4.94
C VAL A 18 2.76 -6.92 -5.60
N GLU A 19 2.62 -7.64 -6.71
CA GLU A 19 1.32 -7.89 -7.36
C GLU A 19 0.38 -8.69 -6.45
N ALA A 20 0.88 -9.72 -5.75
CA ALA A 20 0.07 -10.47 -4.79
C ALA A 20 -0.39 -9.61 -3.59
N LEU A 21 0.43 -8.67 -3.11
CA LEU A 21 0.02 -7.72 -2.08
C LEU A 21 -1.07 -6.77 -2.57
N ARG A 22 -0.99 -6.34 -3.84
CA ARG A 22 -2.05 -5.55 -4.49
C ARG A 22 -3.36 -6.31 -4.57
N ASP A 23 -3.33 -7.56 -5.03
CA ASP A 23 -4.53 -8.40 -5.15
C ASP A 23 -5.18 -8.62 -3.78
N LEU A 24 -4.36 -8.88 -2.75
CA LEU A 24 -4.84 -9.00 -1.37
C LEU A 24 -5.48 -7.70 -0.87
N ALA A 25 -4.86 -6.55 -1.14
CA ALA A 25 -5.40 -5.26 -0.77
C ALA A 25 -6.76 -4.99 -1.45
N GLU A 26 -6.91 -5.35 -2.72
CA GLU A 26 -8.18 -5.24 -3.44
C GLU A 26 -9.27 -6.12 -2.81
N VAL A 27 -8.96 -7.38 -2.48
CA VAL A 27 -9.89 -8.27 -1.78
C VAL A 27 -10.30 -7.70 -0.42
N LEU A 28 -9.35 -7.23 0.39
CA LEU A 28 -9.66 -6.64 1.69
C LEU A 28 -10.53 -5.39 1.57
N SER A 29 -10.29 -4.56 0.55
CA SER A 29 -11.09 -3.35 0.30
C SER A 29 -12.56 -3.67 0.01
N ILE A 30 -12.82 -4.77 -0.72
CA ILE A 30 -14.18 -5.24 -1.01
C ILE A 30 -14.86 -5.78 0.25
N LEU A 31 -14.09 -6.39 1.17
CA LEU A 31 -14.63 -6.98 2.40
C LEU A 31 -14.89 -5.94 3.51
N LEU A 32 -14.24 -4.78 3.49
CA LEU A 32 -14.38 -3.74 4.52
C LEU A 32 -15.83 -3.36 4.87
N PRO A 33 -16.76 -3.20 3.91
CA PRO A 33 -18.17 -2.87 4.22
C PRO A 33 -18.94 -4.01 4.90
N GLU A 34 -18.47 -5.25 4.81
CA GLU A 34 -19.13 -6.43 5.37
C GLU A 34 -18.93 -6.57 6.88
N PHE A 35 -18.05 -5.75 7.49
CA PHE A 35 -17.84 -5.71 8.94
C PHE A 35 -18.82 -4.73 9.61
N PRO A 36 -19.83 -5.23 10.35
CA PRO A 36 -20.83 -4.36 10.99
C PRO A 36 -20.28 -3.67 12.24
N ASP A 37 -19.30 -4.29 12.92
CA ASP A 37 -18.63 -3.71 14.07
C ASP A 37 -17.56 -2.71 13.63
N GLN A 38 -17.55 -1.54 14.28
CA GLN A 38 -16.63 -0.47 13.89
C GLN A 38 -15.18 -0.76 14.27
N ILE A 39 -14.94 -1.51 15.35
CA ILE A 39 -13.60 -1.91 15.80
C ILE A 39 -13.04 -2.92 14.80
N ASP A 40 -13.81 -3.95 14.46
CA ASP A 40 -13.38 -4.96 13.48
C ASP A 40 -13.05 -4.31 12.12
N ARG A 41 -13.92 -3.41 11.64
CA ARG A 41 -13.69 -2.67 10.40
C ARG A 41 -12.43 -1.81 10.47
N ALA A 42 -12.19 -1.13 11.59
CA ALA A 42 -11.01 -0.31 11.77
C ALA A 42 -9.73 -1.16 11.77
N THR A 43 -9.76 -2.33 12.43
CA THR A 43 -8.63 -3.26 12.44
C THR A 43 -8.31 -3.80 11.04
N VAL A 44 -9.32 -4.16 10.25
CA VAL A 44 -9.11 -4.62 8.87
C VAL A 44 -8.58 -3.49 7.98
N ASN A 45 -9.05 -2.25 8.19
CA ASN A 45 -8.54 -1.09 7.46
C ASN A 45 -7.07 -0.78 7.80
N GLU A 46 -6.69 -0.90 9.08
CA GLU A 46 -5.29 -0.74 9.50
C GLU A 46 -4.39 -1.81 8.86
N ALA A 47 -4.84 -3.07 8.83
CA ALA A 47 -4.11 -4.14 8.15
C ALA A 47 -3.96 -3.88 6.65
N LEU A 48 -5.02 -3.40 5.99
CA LEU A 48 -4.99 -2.99 4.58
C LEU A 48 -3.95 -1.89 4.33
N GLN A 49 -3.91 -0.86 5.18
CA GLN A 49 -2.93 0.23 5.07
C GLN A 49 -1.49 -0.28 5.19
N GLN A 50 -1.22 -1.14 6.18
CA GLN A 50 0.12 -1.72 6.36
C GLN A 50 0.56 -2.57 5.16
N ILE A 51 -0.36 -3.34 4.56
CA ILE A 51 -0.08 -4.13 3.35
C ILE A 51 0.29 -3.20 2.18
N LEU A 52 -0.48 -2.13 1.98
CA LEU A 52 -0.24 -1.15 0.92
C LEU A 52 1.09 -0.42 1.11
N ASP A 53 1.44 -0.02 2.33
CA ASP A 53 2.71 0.65 2.64
C ASP A 53 3.91 -0.24 2.25
N VAL A 54 3.86 -1.53 2.60
CA VAL A 54 4.90 -2.50 2.23
C VAL A 54 4.97 -2.66 0.70
N ALA A 55 3.82 -2.81 0.04
CA ALA A 55 3.77 -2.98 -1.40
C ALA A 55 4.34 -1.77 -2.14
N LEU A 56 3.98 -0.54 -1.73
CA LEU A 56 4.47 0.71 -2.30
C LEU A 56 5.98 0.87 -2.15
N ILE A 57 6.53 0.57 -0.97
CA ILE A 57 7.98 0.64 -0.73
C ILE A 57 8.72 -0.31 -1.69
N HIS A 58 8.24 -1.54 -1.84
CA HIS A 58 8.90 -2.51 -2.71
C HIS A 58 8.66 -2.26 -4.20
N ASP A 59 7.51 -1.72 -4.59
CA ASP A 59 7.24 -1.26 -5.95
C ASP A 59 8.20 -0.14 -6.36
N ALA A 60 8.39 0.86 -5.49
CA ALA A 60 9.29 1.98 -5.72
C ALA A 60 10.76 1.54 -5.74
N LEU A 61 11.18 0.70 -4.79
CA LEU A 61 12.56 0.19 -4.76
C LEU A 61 12.86 -0.71 -5.97
N GLY A 62 11.89 -1.53 -6.39
CA GLY A 62 12.00 -2.43 -7.54
C GLY A 62 11.76 -1.75 -8.89
N ASN A 63 11.22 -0.53 -8.90
CA ASN A 63 10.80 0.22 -10.08
C ASN A 63 9.87 -0.60 -11.00
N TYR A 64 8.88 -1.29 -10.41
CA TYR A 64 7.96 -2.14 -11.18
C TYR A 64 6.79 -1.37 -11.79
N GLY A 65 6.39 -0.25 -11.19
CA GLY A 65 5.31 0.60 -11.69
C GLY A 65 3.93 -0.04 -11.55
N ILE A 66 3.74 -0.88 -10.53
CA ILE A 66 2.45 -1.53 -10.24
C ILE A 66 1.48 -0.53 -9.64
N TYR A 67 1.98 0.35 -8.77
CA TYR A 67 1.23 1.46 -8.19
C TYR A 67 1.65 2.73 -8.93
N PRO A 68 0.77 3.31 -9.76
CA PRO A 68 1.09 4.57 -10.41
C PRO A 68 1.30 5.63 -9.34
N GLU A 69 2.41 6.37 -9.41
CA GLU A 69 2.60 7.56 -8.60
C GLU A 69 1.42 8.49 -8.86
N ILE A 70 0.63 8.75 -7.81
CA ILE A 70 -0.39 9.78 -7.88
C ILE A 70 0.38 11.09 -7.84
N ASP A 71 0.57 11.67 -9.02
CA ASP A 71 1.11 13.01 -9.21
C ASP A 71 0.19 13.97 -8.43
N GLU A 72 0.63 14.43 -7.25
CA GLU A 72 -0.17 15.26 -6.35
C GLU A 72 -0.64 16.55 -7.07
N ASP A 73 0.13 17.02 -8.06
CA ASP A 73 -0.21 18.15 -8.92
C ASP A 73 -1.41 17.88 -9.85
N LYS A 74 -1.76 16.62 -10.13
CA LYS A 74 -2.97 16.25 -10.92
C LYS A 74 -4.20 16.02 -10.05
N GLY A 75 -4.02 15.80 -8.75
CA GLY A 75 -5.12 15.59 -7.79
C GLY A 75 -5.94 16.85 -7.54
N GLU A 76 -5.29 18.02 -7.48
CA GLU A 76 -5.98 19.31 -7.30
C GLU A 76 -6.79 19.72 -8.55
N ALA A 77 -6.27 19.45 -9.76
CA ALA A 77 -6.97 19.78 -11.00
C ALA A 77 -8.31 19.03 -11.15
N ALA A 78 -8.38 17.76 -10.73
CA ALA A 78 -9.62 16.99 -10.78
C ALA A 78 -10.64 17.43 -9.71
N ALA A 79 -10.19 17.91 -8.54
CA ALA A 79 -11.06 18.39 -7.48
C ALA A 79 -11.67 19.79 -7.78
N GLU A 80 -10.99 20.60 -8.59
CA GLU A 80 -11.48 21.91 -9.03
C GLU A 80 -12.54 21.79 -10.14
N GLU A 81 -12.40 20.81 -11.06
CA GLU A 81 -13.38 20.58 -12.15
C GLU A 81 -14.75 20.11 -11.63
N VAL A 82 -14.80 19.43 -10.48
CA VAL A 82 -16.07 19.01 -9.85
C VAL A 82 -16.76 20.17 -9.10
N ARG A 83 -16.07 21.31 -8.92
CA ARG A 83 -16.59 22.51 -8.23
C ARG A 83 -16.90 23.69 -9.16
N ALA A 84 -16.62 23.57 -10.46
CA ALA A 84 -16.94 24.57 -11.49
C ALA A 84 -18.28 24.28 -12.18
#